data_AF-A0A0G4I5F3-F1
#
_entry.id   AF-A0A0G4I5F3-F1
#
_cell.length_a   1.000
_cell.length_b   1.000
_cell.length_c   1.000
_cell.angle_alpha   90.00
_cell.angle_beta   90.00
_cell.angle_gamma   90.00
#
_symmetry.space_group_name_H-M   'P 1'
#
loop_
_entity.id
_entity.type
_entity.pdbx_description
1 polymer ?
#
loop_
_entity_poly.entity_id
_entity_poly.type
_entity_poly.pdbx_seq_one_letter_code
_entity_poly.pdbx_strand_id
1 'polypeptide(L)'
;MLPFVSVGVFFLLSSPFVRGQYAVNTTYEPEQFRFTRDGHVFFSIVTESTIYTPGSRPSRILALRPRPNHDPNGWGTSIYMQPFFPAARLDYTGEVEATAEEDGVHVKAVGGVSEGDANAPGNWSLNGTFSFDDESRVVKGVGTYSIRLFEPLSELDGDLNLMKLASNYLLDVPLLSGGRGDTGDMTQVEVTASNFHINWSPPTRPSFYPSESASRLLMNMTGDFYDLDSTEWDGFEGRIAAACKPSVEFLLDCSKEVRFGALYDTTVARLYWMDNIGVTPLLHSDTHPDTKNVDCTFEFASRAYLGGDCK
;
A
#
# COMPACT_ATOMS: atom_id res chain seq x y z
N MET A 1 31.67 -1.89 -66.30
CA MET A 1 30.35 -2.52 -66.05
C MET A 1 30.45 -3.29 -64.75
N LEU A 2 29.84 -2.76 -63.70
CA LEU A 2 29.68 -3.38 -62.38
C LEU A 2 28.18 -3.29 -62.04
N PRO A 3 27.55 -4.34 -61.48
CA PRO A 3 26.12 -4.33 -61.24
C PRO A 3 25.79 -3.57 -59.95
N PHE A 4 24.76 -2.72 -60.04
CA PHE A 4 24.08 -2.16 -58.88
C PHE A 4 23.28 -3.27 -58.19
N VAL A 5 23.53 -3.48 -56.89
CA VAL A 5 22.67 -4.27 -56.01
C VAL A 5 21.76 -3.29 -55.27
N SER A 6 20.47 -3.34 -55.57
CA SER A 6 19.42 -2.60 -54.86
C SER A 6 19.13 -3.30 -53.54
N VAL A 7 19.44 -2.64 -52.41
CA VAL A 7 19.04 -3.09 -51.07
C VAL A 7 17.66 -2.48 -50.79
N GLY A 8 16.63 -3.31 -50.86
CA GLY A 8 15.28 -2.95 -50.43
C GLY A 8 15.24 -2.78 -48.92
N VAL A 9 15.01 -1.54 -48.46
CA VAL A 9 14.68 -1.23 -47.07
C VAL A 9 13.23 -1.65 -46.83
N PHE A 10 13.02 -2.73 -46.09
CA PHE A 10 11.70 -3.05 -45.52
C PHE A 10 11.43 -2.09 -44.37
N PHE A 11 10.47 -1.19 -44.55
CA PHE A 11 9.83 -0.51 -43.43
C PHE A 11 8.96 -1.52 -42.69
N LEU A 12 9.38 -1.89 -41.47
CA LEU A 12 8.49 -2.51 -40.50
C LEU A 12 7.41 -1.48 -40.14
N LEU A 13 6.21 -1.69 -40.66
CA LEU A 13 5.01 -0.98 -40.24
C LEU A 13 4.83 -1.25 -38.74
N SER A 14 4.98 -0.23 -37.92
CA SER A 14 4.59 -0.27 -36.51
C SER A 14 3.11 -0.61 -36.44
N SER A 15 2.80 -1.73 -35.78
CA SER A 15 1.44 -2.13 -35.47
C SER A 15 0.68 -0.95 -34.82
N PRO A 16 -0.59 -0.71 -35.17
CA PRO A 16 -1.37 0.32 -34.52
C PRO A 16 -1.44 0.02 -33.03
N PHE A 17 -0.99 0.97 -32.21
CA PHE A 17 -1.12 0.96 -30.77
C PHE A 17 -2.60 0.75 -30.43
N VAL A 18 -2.96 -0.43 -29.92
CA VAL A 18 -4.30 -0.68 -29.41
C VAL A 18 -4.39 0.10 -28.09
N ARG A 19 -5.10 1.24 -28.10
CA ARG A 19 -5.45 1.96 -26.87
C ARG A 19 -6.20 1.00 -25.92
N GLY A 20 -5.86 1.02 -24.64
CA GLY A 20 -6.54 0.26 -23.59
C GLY A 20 -5.85 -1.02 -23.14
N GLN A 21 -4.58 -1.26 -23.48
CA GLN A 21 -3.87 -2.44 -22.95
C GLN A 21 -3.21 -2.16 -21.60
N TYR A 22 -3.49 -3.03 -20.64
CA TYR A 22 -2.68 -3.15 -19.43
C TYR A 22 -1.31 -3.75 -19.77
N ALA A 23 -0.28 -3.34 -19.04
CA ALA A 23 1.03 -3.96 -19.10
C ALA A 23 1.71 -3.95 -17.73
N VAL A 24 2.58 -4.94 -17.51
CA VAL A 24 3.41 -5.05 -16.30
C VAL A 24 4.87 -4.88 -16.69
N ASN A 25 5.55 -3.94 -16.05
CA ASN A 25 6.99 -3.73 -16.20
C ASN A 25 7.69 -4.02 -14.88
N THR A 26 8.67 -4.92 -14.87
CA THR A 26 9.47 -5.23 -13.69
C THR A 26 10.75 -4.42 -13.70
N THR A 27 11.04 -3.73 -12.59
CA THR A 27 12.35 -3.12 -12.32
C THR A 27 13.04 -3.88 -11.19
N TYR A 28 14.38 -3.87 -11.17
CA TYR A 28 15.19 -4.51 -10.14
C TYR A 28 15.93 -3.44 -9.33
N GLU A 29 16.22 -3.72 -8.06
CA GLU A 29 16.93 -2.84 -7.11
C GLU A 29 16.18 -1.55 -6.71
N PRO A 30 15.05 -1.62 -5.95
CA PRO A 30 14.38 -2.82 -5.46
C PRO A 30 13.51 -3.47 -6.55
N GLU A 31 13.22 -4.77 -6.38
CA GLU A 31 12.24 -5.44 -7.24
C GLU A 31 10.86 -4.75 -7.10
N GLN A 32 10.34 -4.28 -8.24
CA GLN A 32 9.07 -3.57 -8.33
C GLN A 32 8.35 -3.94 -9.62
N PHE A 33 7.09 -4.36 -9.49
CA PHE A 33 6.17 -4.53 -10.62
C PHE A 33 5.38 -3.24 -10.80
N ARG A 34 5.49 -2.61 -11.98
CA ARG A 34 4.78 -1.38 -12.33
C ARG A 34 3.66 -1.70 -13.29
N PHE A 35 2.43 -1.41 -12.89
CA PHE A 35 1.26 -1.65 -13.71
C PHE A 35 0.95 -0.40 -14.49
N THR A 36 0.84 -0.55 -15.80
CA THR A 36 0.61 0.54 -16.72
C THR A 36 -0.67 0.34 -17.51
N ARG A 37 -1.35 1.44 -17.82
CA ARG A 37 -2.47 1.52 -18.76
C ARG A 37 -2.21 2.72 -19.66
N ASP A 38 -2.12 2.49 -20.96
CA ASP A 38 -1.79 3.53 -21.96
C ASP A 38 -0.52 4.36 -21.60
N GLY A 39 0.48 3.69 -21.02
CA GLY A 39 1.75 4.30 -20.60
C GLY A 39 1.73 5.02 -19.25
N HIS A 40 0.57 5.17 -18.61
CA HIS A 40 0.45 5.69 -17.25
C HIS A 40 0.72 4.59 -16.21
N VAL A 41 1.67 4.80 -15.29
CA VAL A 41 1.87 3.90 -14.14
C VAL A 41 0.80 4.20 -13.09
N PHE A 42 -0.24 3.36 -13.03
CA PHE A 42 -1.35 3.56 -12.10
C PHE A 42 -1.19 2.79 -10.78
N PHE A 43 -0.31 1.79 -10.74
CA PHE A 43 -0.10 0.97 -9.55
C PHE A 43 1.31 0.39 -9.52
N SER A 44 1.78 0.04 -8.33
CA SER A 44 3.03 -0.67 -8.17
C SER A 44 2.97 -1.68 -7.04
N ILE A 45 3.70 -2.77 -7.20
CA ILE A 45 4.02 -3.71 -6.12
C ILE A 45 5.52 -3.64 -5.89
N VAL A 46 5.95 -3.35 -4.66
CA VAL A 46 7.35 -3.40 -4.25
C VAL A 46 7.55 -4.66 -3.40
N THR A 47 8.50 -5.51 -3.79
CA THR A 47 8.74 -6.81 -3.15
C THR A 47 9.97 -6.85 -2.25
N GLU A 48 10.77 -5.79 -2.26
CA GLU A 48 12.01 -5.68 -1.48
C GLU A 48 12.09 -4.34 -0.76
N SER A 49 12.44 -4.37 0.53
CA SER A 49 12.67 -3.15 1.30
C SER A 49 14.05 -2.58 1.01
N THR A 50 14.11 -1.27 0.74
CA THR A 50 15.35 -0.53 0.54
C THR A 50 16.02 -0.10 1.85
N ILE A 51 15.41 -0.38 3.01
CA ILE A 51 16.00 -0.04 4.31
C ILE A 51 17.16 -1.01 4.59
N TYR A 52 18.36 -0.56 4.25
CA TYR A 52 19.60 -1.28 4.49
C TYR A 52 20.09 -1.02 5.91
N THR A 53 19.99 -2.03 6.78
CA THR A 53 20.84 -2.08 7.97
C THR A 53 22.10 -2.86 7.61
N PRO A 54 23.31 -2.29 7.77
CA PRO A 54 24.56 -3.00 7.46
C PRO A 54 24.61 -4.39 8.10
N GLY A 55 24.83 -5.41 7.28
CA GLY A 55 24.88 -6.82 7.72
C GLY A 55 23.53 -7.56 7.77
N SER A 56 22.42 -6.88 7.45
CA SER A 56 21.11 -7.53 7.33
C SER A 56 20.74 -7.77 5.86
N ARG A 57 20.01 -8.87 5.58
CA ARG A 57 19.37 -9.04 4.26
C ARG A 57 18.22 -8.05 4.10
N PRO A 58 17.94 -7.57 2.88
CA PRO A 58 16.71 -6.85 2.59
C PRO A 58 15.49 -7.67 3.01
N SER A 59 14.48 -7.01 3.57
CA SER A 59 13.19 -7.65 3.83
C SER A 59 12.46 -7.92 2.53
N ARG A 60 11.84 -9.09 2.41
CA ARG A 60 10.90 -9.39 1.33
C ARG A 60 9.50 -8.98 1.75
N ILE A 61 9.02 -7.89 1.19
CA ILE A 61 7.73 -7.28 1.51
C ILE A 61 6.73 -7.45 0.37
N LEU A 62 5.47 -7.09 0.60
CA LEU A 62 4.44 -6.94 -0.43
C LEU A 62 3.76 -5.59 -0.18
N ALA A 63 4.41 -4.53 -0.67
CA ALA A 63 3.85 -3.17 -0.57
C ALA A 63 3.14 -2.81 -1.87
N LEU A 64 1.81 -2.76 -1.81
CA LEU A 64 0.96 -2.29 -2.89
C LEU A 64 0.84 -0.77 -2.81
N ARG A 65 1.11 -0.08 -3.91
CA ARG A 65 1.23 1.38 -3.95
C ARG A 65 0.45 1.96 -5.13
N PRO A 66 -0.78 2.45 -4.90
CA PRO A 66 -1.57 3.05 -5.96
C PRO A 66 -1.02 4.41 -6.39
N ARG A 67 -1.26 4.73 -7.66
CA ARG A 67 -0.85 5.97 -8.32
C ARG A 67 -1.96 6.45 -9.25
N PRO A 68 -3.14 6.81 -8.70
CA PRO A 68 -4.25 7.25 -9.55
C PRO A 68 -3.94 8.57 -10.30
N ASN A 69 -2.96 9.33 -9.82
CA ASN A 69 -2.44 10.54 -10.45
C ASN A 69 -1.10 10.31 -11.14
N HIS A 70 -0.73 11.20 -12.06
CA HIS A 70 0.61 11.24 -12.69
C HIS A 70 1.71 11.81 -11.77
N ASP A 71 1.46 11.92 -10.46
CA ASP A 71 2.46 12.41 -9.52
C ASP A 71 3.57 11.35 -9.34
N PRO A 72 4.83 11.64 -9.74
CA PRO A 72 5.95 10.71 -9.57
C PRO A 72 6.19 10.34 -8.10
N ASN A 73 5.73 11.16 -7.16
CA ASN A 73 5.80 11.01 -5.70
C ASN A 73 4.43 10.70 -5.05
N GLY A 74 3.37 10.48 -5.83
CA GLY A 74 1.97 10.42 -5.39
C GLY A 74 1.47 9.12 -4.77
N TRP A 75 2.31 8.42 -4.00
CA TRP A 75 2.03 7.04 -3.59
C TRP A 75 1.13 7.03 -2.34
N GLY A 76 1.15 8.12 -1.55
CA GLY A 76 0.19 8.44 -0.48
C GLY A 76 0.16 7.41 0.64
N THR A 77 -0.60 6.34 0.44
CA THR A 77 -0.72 5.23 1.38
C THR A 77 -0.19 3.95 0.74
N SER A 78 0.77 3.31 1.41
CA SER A 78 1.25 1.97 1.07
C SER A 78 0.38 0.92 1.77
N ILE A 79 0.01 -0.13 1.04
CA ILE A 79 -0.81 -1.23 1.55
C ILE A 79 0.06 -2.48 1.64
N TYR A 80 0.33 -2.92 2.86
CA TYR A 80 1.08 -4.15 3.14
C TYR A 80 0.09 -5.28 3.37
N MET A 81 -0.16 -6.08 2.33
CA MET A 81 -0.99 -7.28 2.41
C MET A 81 -0.17 -8.48 2.93
N GLN A 82 0.49 -8.26 4.07
CA GLN A 82 1.27 -9.26 4.81
C GLN A 82 0.78 -9.27 6.25
N PRO A 83 0.42 -10.43 6.80
CA PRO A 83 0.01 -10.54 8.18
C PRO A 83 1.24 -10.61 9.09
N PHE A 84 1.12 -10.08 10.30
CA PHE A 84 2.23 -9.99 11.23
C PHE A 84 1.79 -9.94 12.70
N PHE A 85 2.65 -10.43 13.59
CA PHE A 85 2.50 -10.29 15.03
C PHE A 85 3.16 -8.99 15.53
N PRO A 86 2.80 -8.50 16.72
CA PRO A 86 3.40 -7.28 17.27
C PRO A 86 4.93 -7.36 17.31
N ALA A 87 5.58 -6.21 17.12
CA ALA A 87 7.04 -6.07 17.04
C ALA A 87 7.73 -6.86 15.89
N ALA A 88 6.98 -7.51 14.99
CA ALA A 88 7.58 -8.19 13.86
C ALA A 88 8.16 -7.21 12.84
N ARG A 89 9.29 -7.60 12.24
CA ARG A 89 9.79 -6.99 11.02
C ARG A 89 9.07 -7.63 9.83
N LEU A 90 8.36 -6.83 9.03
CA LEU A 90 7.71 -7.34 7.82
C LEU A 90 8.74 -7.96 6.88
N ASP A 91 8.53 -9.23 6.55
CA ASP A 91 9.40 -10.04 5.71
C ASP A 91 8.61 -11.25 5.16
N TYR A 92 9.31 -12.23 4.59
CA TYR A 92 8.78 -13.53 4.16
C TYR A 92 7.77 -13.47 3.02
N THR A 93 7.72 -12.37 2.25
CA THR A 93 7.06 -12.42 0.94
C THR A 93 7.82 -13.40 0.05
N GLY A 94 7.09 -14.36 -0.50
CA GLY A 94 7.58 -15.42 -1.38
C GLY A 94 7.51 -14.99 -2.83
N GLU A 95 6.82 -15.79 -3.64
CA GLU A 95 6.61 -15.51 -5.06
C GLU A 95 5.50 -14.47 -5.24
N VAL A 96 5.72 -13.56 -6.20
CA VAL A 96 4.73 -12.58 -6.65
C VAL A 96 4.66 -12.67 -8.17
N GLU A 97 3.49 -13.00 -8.68
CA GLU A 97 3.18 -13.04 -10.10
C GLU A 97 2.23 -11.88 -10.43
N ALA A 98 2.49 -11.17 -11.52
CA ALA A 98 1.62 -10.14 -12.04
C ALA A 98 1.47 -10.31 -13.55
N THR A 99 0.24 -10.53 -14.01
CA THR A 99 -0.10 -10.77 -15.42
C THR A 99 -1.08 -9.72 -15.89
N ALA A 100 -0.75 -9.01 -16.97
CA ALA A 100 -1.69 -8.07 -17.59
C ALA A 100 -2.74 -8.84 -18.41
N GLU A 101 -4.00 -8.49 -18.21
CA GLU A 101 -5.18 -9.02 -18.88
C GLU A 101 -6.01 -7.86 -19.47
N GLU A 102 -7.16 -8.16 -20.09
CA GLU A 102 -8.01 -7.14 -20.72
C GLU A 102 -8.70 -6.24 -19.68
N ASP A 103 -9.07 -6.78 -18.53
CA ASP A 103 -9.83 -6.10 -17.48
C ASP A 103 -8.96 -5.50 -16.37
N GLY A 104 -7.68 -5.87 -16.29
CA GLY A 104 -6.76 -5.38 -15.29
C GLY A 104 -5.40 -6.09 -15.30
N VAL A 105 -4.70 -5.98 -14.19
CA VAL A 105 -3.52 -6.79 -13.88
C VAL A 105 -3.91 -7.78 -12.78
N HIS A 106 -3.87 -9.06 -13.13
CA HIS A 106 -4.06 -10.15 -12.19
C HIS A 106 -2.79 -10.41 -11.39
N VAL A 107 -2.92 -10.50 -10.07
CA VAL A 107 -1.82 -10.64 -9.13
C VAL A 107 -2.04 -11.85 -8.24
N LYS A 108 -1.01 -12.69 -8.13
CA LYS A 108 -0.91 -13.73 -7.12
C LYS A 108 0.33 -13.47 -6.28
N ALA A 109 0.19 -13.56 -4.97
CA ALA A 109 1.32 -13.46 -4.07
C ALA A 109 1.16 -14.46 -2.92
N VAL A 110 2.26 -14.97 -2.43
CA VAL A 110 2.30 -15.86 -1.26
C VAL A 110 3.42 -15.43 -0.33
N GLY A 111 3.33 -15.83 0.94
CA GLY A 111 4.42 -15.60 1.89
C GLY A 111 4.19 -16.20 3.27
N GLY A 112 5.10 -15.92 4.18
CA GLY A 112 5.01 -16.27 5.59
C GLY A 112 4.37 -15.15 6.42
N VAL A 113 3.67 -15.52 7.50
CA VAL A 113 3.19 -14.58 8.53
C VAL A 113 4.41 -14.09 9.31
N SER A 114 4.65 -12.79 9.43
CA SER A 114 5.88 -12.30 10.11
C SER A 114 5.73 -12.33 11.63
N GLU A 115 6.71 -12.89 12.34
CA GLU A 115 6.81 -12.84 13.80
C GLU A 115 8.26 -12.56 14.23
N GLY A 116 8.46 -11.53 15.06
CA GLY A 116 9.79 -11.05 15.43
C GLY A 116 10.66 -10.73 14.19
N ASP A 117 11.96 -11.07 14.26
CA ASP A 117 12.92 -10.81 13.18
C ASP A 117 13.16 -12.03 12.26
N ALA A 118 12.80 -13.23 12.72
CA ALA A 118 13.29 -14.48 12.13
C ALA A 118 12.27 -15.62 12.06
N ASN A 119 11.02 -15.41 12.47
CA ASN A 119 10.01 -16.46 12.54
C ASN A 119 8.87 -16.25 11.54
N ALA A 120 8.33 -17.37 11.07
CA ALA A 120 7.13 -17.41 10.24
C ALA A 120 6.16 -18.51 10.71
N PRO A 121 5.28 -18.24 11.70
CA PRO A 121 4.39 -19.25 12.29
C PRO A 121 3.17 -19.61 11.43
N GLY A 122 3.19 -19.24 10.14
CA GLY A 122 2.12 -19.50 9.21
C GLY A 122 2.44 -19.01 7.81
N ASN A 123 1.51 -19.21 6.90
CA ASN A 123 1.58 -18.76 5.52
C ASN A 123 0.36 -17.91 5.17
N TRP A 124 0.48 -17.12 4.11
CA TRP A 124 -0.62 -16.39 3.51
C TRP A 124 -0.57 -16.48 1.99
N SER A 125 -1.71 -16.21 1.37
CA SER A 125 -1.84 -16.08 -0.09
C SER A 125 -2.81 -14.96 -0.43
N LEU A 126 -2.47 -14.19 -1.44
CA LEU A 126 -3.30 -13.17 -2.06
C LEU A 126 -3.53 -13.53 -3.52
N ASN A 127 -4.77 -13.34 -3.97
CA ASN A 127 -5.13 -13.41 -5.37
C ASN A 127 -6.11 -12.26 -5.66
N GLY A 128 -5.78 -11.37 -6.59
CA GLY A 128 -6.69 -10.27 -6.94
C GLY A 128 -6.39 -9.64 -8.28
N THR A 129 -7.31 -8.81 -8.75
CA THR A 129 -7.18 -8.04 -10.00
C THR A 129 -7.18 -6.55 -9.67
N PHE A 130 -6.21 -5.82 -10.21
CA PHE A 130 -6.08 -4.37 -10.07
C PHE A 130 -6.29 -3.69 -11.42
N SER A 131 -7.14 -2.66 -11.45
CA SER A 131 -7.53 -1.97 -12.67
C SER A 131 -7.50 -0.45 -12.48
N PHE A 132 -7.53 0.28 -13.58
CA PHE A 132 -7.56 1.74 -13.57
C PHE A 132 -8.73 2.25 -14.41
N ASP A 133 -9.52 3.13 -13.81
CA ASP A 133 -10.64 3.80 -14.43
C ASP A 133 -10.18 5.19 -14.88
N ASP A 134 -9.96 5.36 -16.19
CA ASP A 134 -9.37 6.59 -16.76
C ASP A 134 -10.27 7.82 -16.56
N GLU A 135 -11.60 7.64 -16.63
CA GLU A 135 -12.57 8.74 -16.54
C GLU A 135 -12.62 9.30 -15.13
N SER A 136 -12.72 8.42 -14.13
CA SER A 136 -12.79 8.82 -12.73
C SER A 136 -11.42 8.89 -12.04
N ARG A 137 -10.33 8.54 -12.75
CA ARG A 137 -8.96 8.40 -12.23
C ARG A 137 -8.92 7.65 -10.91
N VAL A 138 -9.50 6.45 -10.92
CA VAL A 138 -9.56 5.57 -9.76
C VAL A 138 -8.82 4.29 -10.06
N VAL A 139 -7.88 3.94 -9.19
CA VAL A 139 -7.35 2.57 -9.16
C VAL A 139 -8.31 1.72 -8.35
N LYS A 140 -8.71 0.58 -8.88
CA LYS A 140 -9.58 -0.39 -8.20
C LYS A 140 -8.83 -1.69 -7.99
N GLY A 141 -9.20 -2.42 -6.95
CA GLY A 141 -8.67 -3.75 -6.65
C GLY A 141 -9.75 -4.62 -6.03
N VAL A 142 -9.77 -5.89 -6.39
CA VAL A 142 -10.71 -6.88 -5.84
C VAL A 142 -10.02 -8.22 -5.79
N GLY A 143 -10.22 -8.98 -4.71
CA GLY A 143 -9.63 -10.30 -4.60
C GLY A 143 -9.92 -11.04 -3.31
N THR A 144 -9.19 -12.13 -3.14
CA THR A 144 -9.18 -12.99 -1.95
C THR A 144 -7.83 -12.94 -1.26
N TYR A 145 -7.86 -13.09 0.05
CA TYR A 145 -6.69 -13.09 0.92
C TYR A 145 -6.89 -14.12 2.03
N SER A 146 -6.00 -15.10 2.13
CA SER A 146 -6.09 -16.19 3.09
C SER A 146 -4.84 -16.26 3.95
N ILE A 147 -5.02 -16.52 5.24
CA ILE A 147 -3.95 -16.69 6.23
C ILE A 147 -4.14 -18.03 6.92
N ARG A 148 -3.06 -18.80 7.02
CA ARG A 148 -3.02 -20.09 7.70
C ARG A 148 -1.87 -20.14 8.70
N LEU A 149 -2.20 -20.20 9.98
CA LEU A 149 -1.26 -20.41 11.07
C LEU A 149 -0.97 -21.92 11.23
N PHE A 150 0.26 -22.25 11.64
CA PHE A 150 0.65 -23.63 11.94
C PHE A 150 0.07 -24.09 13.27
N GLU A 151 0.05 -23.18 14.25
CA GLU A 151 -0.56 -23.38 15.57
C GLU A 151 -1.77 -22.47 15.80
N PRO A 152 -2.64 -22.77 16.78
CA PRO A 152 -3.73 -21.89 17.14
C PRO A 152 -3.20 -20.50 17.55
N LEU A 153 -3.99 -19.46 17.30
CA LEU A 153 -3.62 -18.09 17.64
C LEU A 153 -3.26 -17.92 19.13
N SER A 154 -3.88 -18.67 20.04
CA SER A 154 -3.56 -18.63 21.48
C SER A 154 -2.17 -19.14 21.85
N GLU A 155 -1.50 -19.88 20.96
CA GLU A 155 -0.13 -20.40 21.18
C GLU A 155 0.95 -19.48 20.61
N LEU A 156 0.56 -18.34 20.02
CA LEU A 156 1.44 -17.34 19.42
C LEU A 156 1.44 -16.06 20.26
N ASP A 157 2.47 -15.21 20.10
CA ASP A 157 2.64 -14.03 20.94
C ASP A 157 1.83 -12.82 20.42
N GLY A 158 0.63 -12.66 20.98
CA GLY A 158 -0.21 -11.50 20.79
C GLY A 158 -1.23 -11.61 19.65
N ASP A 159 -1.77 -10.46 19.25
CA ASP A 159 -2.84 -10.36 18.27
C ASP A 159 -2.30 -10.43 16.83
N LEU A 160 -3.03 -11.08 15.94
CA LEU A 160 -2.64 -11.18 14.54
C LEU A 160 -3.11 -9.95 13.76
N ASN A 161 -2.18 -9.11 13.34
CA ASN A 161 -2.44 -8.02 12.40
C ASN A 161 -2.59 -8.62 11.00
N LEU A 162 -3.71 -8.41 10.33
CA LEU A 162 -3.99 -9.07 9.05
C LEU A 162 -3.30 -8.39 7.88
N MET A 163 -3.11 -7.08 7.98
CA MET A 163 -2.47 -6.22 6.99
C MET A 163 -2.08 -4.88 7.63
N LYS A 164 -1.34 -4.03 6.93
CA LYS A 164 -1.07 -2.65 7.35
C LYS A 164 -1.31 -1.67 6.22
N LEU A 165 -2.13 -0.65 6.44
CA LEU A 165 -2.12 0.58 5.64
C LEU A 165 -1.13 1.53 6.31
N ALA A 166 -0.05 1.89 5.62
CA ALA A 166 0.98 2.79 6.12
C ALA A 166 0.97 4.09 5.33
N SER A 167 1.11 5.20 6.03
CA SER A 167 1.13 6.53 5.45
C SER A 167 1.88 7.48 6.38
N ASN A 168 1.81 8.78 6.11
CA ASN A 168 2.48 9.78 6.89
C ASN A 168 1.52 10.94 7.28
N TYR A 169 1.67 11.40 8.53
CA TYR A 169 1.19 12.68 9.03
C TYR A 169 2.35 13.47 9.65
N LEU A 170 2.66 14.64 9.10
CA LEU A 170 3.71 15.53 9.59
C LEU A 170 3.15 16.60 10.51
N LEU A 171 3.74 16.71 11.69
CA LEU A 171 3.31 17.65 12.74
C LEU A 171 4.30 18.80 12.90
N ASP A 172 3.79 20.03 12.79
CA ASP A 172 4.52 21.28 12.94
C ASP A 172 5.83 21.26 12.14
N VAL A 173 5.69 21.32 10.81
CA VAL A 173 6.79 21.30 9.85
C VAL A 173 6.84 22.59 9.02
N PRO A 174 8.02 22.98 8.50
CA PRO A 174 8.13 24.05 7.52
C PRO A 174 7.30 23.77 6.26
N LEU A 175 6.58 24.80 5.79
CA LEU A 175 5.70 24.68 4.63
C LEU A 175 6.20 25.49 3.44
N LEU A 176 5.97 25.00 2.22
CA LEU A 176 6.30 25.69 0.98
C LEU A 176 5.50 27.00 0.82
N SER A 177 4.30 27.06 1.42
CA SER A 177 3.51 28.29 1.53
C SER A 177 4.12 29.34 2.46
N GLY A 178 5.17 28.98 3.20
CA GLY A 178 5.75 29.77 4.29
C GLY A 178 5.12 29.44 5.64
N GLY A 179 5.87 29.71 6.71
CA GLY A 179 5.46 29.41 8.08
C GLY A 179 5.65 27.94 8.45
N ARG A 180 4.92 27.51 9.49
CA ARG A 180 4.90 26.12 9.97
C ARG A 180 3.46 25.64 10.13
N GLY A 181 3.22 24.37 9.90
CA GLY A 181 1.93 23.73 10.09
C GLY A 181 1.99 22.23 9.90
N ASP A 182 0.82 21.60 9.92
CA ASP A 182 0.68 20.17 9.72
C ASP A 182 0.39 19.88 8.25
N THR A 183 0.89 18.76 7.76
CA THR A 183 0.72 18.30 6.37
C THR A 183 1.01 16.81 6.30
N GLY A 184 0.87 16.15 5.16
CA GLY A 184 1.27 14.76 5.03
C GLY A 184 0.62 14.08 3.86
N ASP A 185 0.61 12.75 3.92
CA ASP A 185 -0.04 11.93 2.90
C ASP A 185 -1.52 11.68 3.21
N MET A 186 -1.92 11.81 4.47
CA MET A 186 -3.31 11.64 4.90
C MET A 186 -3.64 12.56 6.09
N THR A 187 -4.93 12.71 6.43
CA THR A 187 -5.39 13.52 7.58
C THR A 187 -6.10 12.71 8.64
N GLN A 188 -6.87 11.70 8.23
CA GLN A 188 -7.74 10.92 9.11
C GLN A 188 -8.09 9.57 8.49
N VAL A 189 -8.68 8.72 9.33
CA VAL A 189 -9.21 7.41 8.96
C VAL A 189 -10.62 7.28 9.48
N GLU A 190 -11.55 7.04 8.57
CA GLU A 190 -12.92 6.66 8.90
C GLU A 190 -13.08 5.14 8.79
N VAL A 191 -13.66 4.52 9.81
CA VAL A 191 -13.92 3.08 9.84
C VAL A 191 -15.40 2.86 10.01
N THR A 192 -15.98 2.13 9.07
CA THR A 192 -17.42 1.83 9.06
C THR A 192 -17.64 0.32 9.02
N ALA A 193 -18.50 -0.14 9.90
CA ALA A 193 -19.01 -1.50 9.97
C ALA A 193 -20.53 -1.48 10.15
N SER A 194 -21.18 -2.65 10.13
CA SER A 194 -22.63 -2.74 10.31
C SER A 194 -23.13 -2.26 11.68
N ASN A 195 -22.27 -2.32 12.70
CA ASN A 195 -22.58 -2.09 14.11
C ASN A 195 -21.82 -0.90 14.74
N PHE A 196 -20.85 -0.31 14.04
CA PHE A 196 -20.11 0.84 14.54
C PHE A 196 -19.58 1.73 13.43
N HIS A 197 -19.30 2.98 13.80
CA HIS A 197 -18.65 3.96 12.96
C HIS A 197 -17.66 4.76 13.80
N ILE A 198 -16.43 4.88 13.33
CA ILE A 198 -15.31 5.45 14.06
C ILE A 198 -14.61 6.44 13.15
N ASN A 199 -14.31 7.63 13.67
CA ASN A 199 -13.39 8.56 13.05
C ASN A 199 -12.11 8.68 13.91
N TRP A 200 -10.96 8.39 13.32
CA TRP A 200 -9.66 8.49 13.96
C TRP A 200 -8.80 9.56 13.27
N SER A 201 -8.29 10.49 14.07
CA SER A 201 -7.32 11.50 13.64
C SER A 201 -6.02 11.31 14.42
N PRO A 202 -4.88 11.11 13.74
CA PRO A 202 -3.59 10.81 14.37
C PRO A 202 -3.18 11.75 15.53
N PRO A 203 -3.20 13.09 15.38
CA PRO A 203 -2.73 13.98 16.44
C PRO A 203 -3.62 13.94 17.70
N THR A 204 -4.89 13.54 17.56
CA THR A 204 -5.83 13.52 18.70
C THR A 204 -5.67 12.27 19.57
N ARG A 205 -5.34 11.13 18.96
CA ARG A 205 -5.24 9.83 19.63
C ARG A 205 -4.13 9.00 18.96
N PRO A 206 -2.85 9.22 19.32
CA PRO A 206 -1.74 8.57 18.62
C PRO A 206 -1.73 7.04 18.70
N SER A 207 -2.42 6.45 19.66
CA SER A 207 -2.64 5.01 19.76
C SER A 207 -4.12 4.77 20.00
N PHE A 208 -4.77 3.99 19.14
CA PHE A 208 -6.22 3.80 19.19
C PHE A 208 -6.64 2.40 18.76
N TYR A 209 -7.16 1.64 19.73
CA TYR A 209 -7.53 0.22 19.59
C TYR A 209 -8.92 0.00 20.21
N PRO A 210 -10.00 0.35 19.49
CA PRO A 210 -11.38 0.10 19.93
C PRO A 210 -11.65 -1.39 20.16
N SER A 211 -12.59 -1.69 21.05
CA SER A 211 -12.99 -3.06 21.37
C SER A 211 -13.97 -3.65 20.35
N GLU A 212 -14.61 -2.79 19.59
CA GLU A 212 -15.63 -3.10 18.60
C GLU A 212 -15.05 -3.97 17.47
N SER A 213 -15.81 -5.01 17.10
CA SER A 213 -15.43 -5.97 16.06
C SER A 213 -16.55 -6.16 15.05
N ALA A 214 -16.16 -6.52 13.82
CA ALA A 214 -17.06 -6.94 12.76
C ALA A 214 -16.31 -7.81 11.75
N SER A 215 -17.00 -8.70 11.05
CA SER A 215 -16.39 -9.48 9.96
C SER A 215 -16.06 -8.61 8.74
N ARG A 216 -16.82 -7.53 8.54
CA ARG A 216 -16.70 -6.61 7.41
C ARG A 216 -16.36 -5.21 7.88
N LEU A 217 -15.17 -4.73 7.53
CA LEU A 217 -14.66 -3.40 7.87
C LEU A 217 -14.33 -2.61 6.61
N LEU A 218 -14.95 -1.45 6.46
CA LEU A 218 -14.55 -0.43 5.50
C LEU A 218 -13.63 0.57 6.20
N MET A 219 -12.40 0.73 5.70
CA MET A 219 -11.44 1.72 6.17
C MET A 219 -11.20 2.74 5.06
N ASN A 220 -11.47 4.01 5.33
CA ASN A 220 -11.28 5.13 4.40
C ASN A 220 -10.22 6.09 4.94
N MET A 221 -9.03 6.06 4.34
CA MET A 221 -7.94 6.98 4.62
C MET A 221 -8.05 8.20 3.71
N THR A 222 -8.30 9.35 4.32
CA THR A 222 -8.46 10.61 3.58
C THR A 222 -7.09 11.19 3.26
N GLY A 223 -6.76 11.27 1.97
CA GLY A 223 -5.53 11.90 1.49
C GLY A 223 -5.47 13.40 1.82
N ASP A 224 -4.27 13.93 1.97
CA ASP A 224 -4.04 15.36 2.30
C ASP A 224 -3.30 16.11 1.19
N PHE A 225 -3.23 17.44 1.33
CA PHE A 225 -2.31 18.26 0.58
C PHE A 225 -0.94 18.28 1.24
N TYR A 226 0.02 17.67 0.56
CA TYR A 226 1.40 17.62 0.98
C TYR A 226 2.11 18.93 0.60
N ASP A 227 2.46 19.78 1.57
CA ASP A 227 3.07 21.11 1.35
C ASP A 227 4.41 21.29 2.08
N LEU A 228 5.17 20.22 2.22
CA LEU A 228 6.42 20.22 2.97
C LEU A 228 7.54 21.05 2.32
N ASP A 229 8.13 21.99 3.06
CA ASP A 229 9.41 22.57 2.65
C ASP A 229 10.58 21.67 3.06
N SER A 230 10.89 20.70 2.20
CA SER A 230 11.97 19.74 2.45
C SER A 230 13.37 20.36 2.48
N THR A 231 13.55 21.63 2.09
CA THR A 231 14.87 22.28 2.02
C THR A 231 15.39 22.74 3.38
N GLU A 232 14.52 22.84 4.38
CA GLU A 232 14.91 23.16 5.76
C GLU A 232 15.41 21.94 6.55
N TRP A 233 15.44 20.75 5.94
CA TRP A 233 16.00 19.55 6.58
C TRP A 233 17.47 19.34 6.24
N ASP A 234 18.29 19.27 7.28
CA ASP A 234 19.71 18.93 7.16
C ASP A 234 19.90 17.57 6.47
N GLY A 235 20.71 17.57 5.40
CA GLY A 235 21.12 16.35 4.69
C GLY A 235 20.22 15.90 3.55
N PHE A 236 19.11 16.58 3.26
CA PHE A 236 18.33 16.33 2.05
C PHE A 236 18.65 17.35 0.95
N GLU A 237 19.33 16.89 -0.10
CA GLU A 237 19.60 17.69 -1.29
C GLU A 237 18.41 17.60 -2.25
N GLY A 238 17.30 18.29 -1.93
CA GLY A 238 16.13 18.29 -2.81
C GLY A 238 14.96 19.12 -2.31
N ARG A 239 14.08 19.48 -3.25
CA ARG A 239 12.78 20.06 -2.96
C ARG A 239 11.69 19.08 -3.39
N ILE A 240 10.89 18.62 -2.43
CA ILE A 240 9.67 17.86 -2.74
C ILE A 240 8.62 18.87 -3.19
N ALA A 241 8.05 18.64 -4.37
CA ALA A 241 6.97 19.48 -4.88
C ALA A 241 5.69 19.23 -4.08
N ALA A 242 4.92 20.30 -3.85
CA ALA A 242 3.62 20.16 -3.21
C ALA A 242 2.67 19.34 -4.09
N ALA A 243 1.87 18.46 -3.50
CA ALA A 243 1.01 17.55 -4.24
C ALA A 243 -0.19 17.08 -3.42
N CYS A 244 -1.31 16.85 -4.12
CA CYS A 244 -2.47 16.19 -3.55
C CYS A 244 -2.26 14.69 -3.48
N LYS A 245 -2.38 14.15 -2.27
CA LYS A 245 -2.18 12.73 -2.04
C LYS A 245 -3.52 12.01 -2.18
N PRO A 246 -3.52 10.81 -2.78
CA PRO A 246 -4.76 10.10 -3.04
C PRO A 246 -5.40 9.62 -1.75
N SER A 247 -6.73 9.59 -1.73
CA SER A 247 -7.46 8.86 -0.69
C SER A 247 -7.49 7.37 -1.01
N VAL A 248 -7.51 6.53 0.04
CA VAL A 248 -7.59 5.08 -0.08
C VAL A 248 -8.79 4.56 0.70
N GLU A 249 -9.65 3.85 0.00
CA GLU A 249 -10.74 3.07 0.57
C GLU A 249 -10.36 1.59 0.48
N PHE A 250 -10.42 0.89 1.62
CA PHE A 250 -10.11 -0.52 1.72
C PHE A 250 -11.20 -1.22 2.51
N LEU A 251 -11.94 -2.09 1.83
CA LEU A 251 -12.93 -2.96 2.43
C LEU A 251 -12.32 -4.34 2.63
N LEU A 252 -12.41 -4.86 3.84
CA LEU A 252 -12.03 -6.22 4.17
C LEU A 252 -13.26 -6.96 4.73
N ASP A 253 -13.57 -8.13 4.18
CA ASP A 253 -14.68 -8.99 4.62
C ASP A 253 -14.14 -10.39 4.90
N CYS A 254 -14.08 -10.78 6.17
CA CYS A 254 -13.38 -11.95 6.66
C CYS A 254 -14.30 -13.01 7.27
N SER A 255 -13.83 -14.26 7.30
CA SER A 255 -14.51 -15.38 7.96
C SER A 255 -14.53 -15.29 9.50
N LYS A 256 -13.86 -14.28 10.06
CA LYS A 256 -13.75 -13.98 11.49
C LYS A 256 -14.05 -12.51 11.72
N GLU A 257 -14.56 -12.17 12.90
CA GLU A 257 -14.67 -10.77 13.30
C GLU A 257 -13.29 -10.19 13.57
N VAL A 258 -13.04 -9.00 13.03
CA VAL A 258 -11.78 -8.29 13.17
C VAL A 258 -12.01 -6.96 13.89
N ARG A 259 -10.99 -6.49 14.61
CA ARG A 259 -10.97 -5.18 15.26
C ARG A 259 -10.14 -4.21 14.45
N PHE A 260 -10.43 -2.93 14.61
CA PHE A 260 -9.59 -1.85 14.10
C PHE A 260 -8.47 -1.52 15.09
N GLY A 261 -7.28 -1.27 14.58
CA GLY A 261 -6.16 -0.70 15.31
C GLY A 261 -5.47 0.39 14.50
N ALA A 262 -5.04 1.47 15.17
CA ALA A 262 -4.28 2.54 14.56
C ALA A 262 -3.18 3.06 15.48
N LEU A 263 -2.03 3.39 14.88
CA LEU A 263 -0.87 3.96 15.54
C LEU A 263 -0.32 5.13 14.73
N TYR A 264 0.09 6.17 15.46
CA TYR A 264 0.84 7.32 14.98
C TYR A 264 2.11 7.48 15.82
N ASP A 265 3.26 7.22 15.19
CA ASP A 265 4.56 7.38 15.82
C ASP A 265 4.99 8.85 15.84
N THR A 266 4.66 9.51 16.94
CA THR A 266 5.01 10.92 17.17
C THR A 266 6.52 11.18 17.23
N THR A 267 7.35 10.16 17.47
CA THR A 267 8.82 10.33 17.56
C THR A 267 9.45 10.63 16.21
N VAL A 268 8.79 10.21 15.12
CA VAL A 268 9.20 10.46 13.74
C VAL A 268 8.18 11.32 12.98
N ALA A 269 7.35 12.06 13.71
CA ALA A 269 6.33 12.98 13.18
C ALA A 269 6.86 14.08 12.26
N ARG A 270 8.18 14.29 12.20
CA ARG A 270 8.84 15.29 11.36
C ARG A 270 9.73 14.68 10.28
N LEU A 271 9.79 13.35 10.19
CA LEU A 271 10.63 12.66 9.23
C LEU A 271 9.79 12.31 8.01
N TYR A 272 9.91 13.11 6.95
CA TYR A 272 9.06 12.99 5.77
C TYR A 272 9.26 11.68 4.98
N TRP A 273 10.42 11.04 5.13
CA TRP A 273 10.77 9.79 4.45
C TRP A 273 10.31 8.54 5.21
N MET A 274 9.68 8.71 6.38
CA MET A 274 9.19 7.62 7.23
C MET A 274 7.67 7.56 7.16
N ASP A 275 7.10 6.38 6.93
CA ASP A 275 5.70 6.16 7.26
C ASP A 275 5.57 6.14 8.79
N ASN A 276 4.84 7.11 9.36
CA ASN A 276 4.63 7.23 10.80
C ASN A 276 3.19 6.90 11.21
N ILE A 277 2.32 6.56 10.25
CA ILE A 277 0.98 6.05 10.47
C ILE A 277 0.94 4.56 10.15
N GLY A 278 0.28 3.78 11.00
CA GLY A 278 -0.07 2.40 10.75
C GLY A 278 -1.52 2.13 11.12
N VAL A 279 -2.31 1.70 10.15
CA VAL A 279 -3.70 1.26 10.34
C VAL A 279 -3.77 -0.22 10.04
N THR A 280 -4.39 -0.99 10.93
CA THR A 280 -4.43 -2.44 10.82
C THR A 280 -5.77 -3.02 11.30
N PRO A 281 -6.44 -3.86 10.50
CA PRO A 281 -7.41 -4.80 11.02
C PRO A 281 -6.67 -5.95 11.70
N LEU A 282 -7.08 -6.32 12.92
CA LEU A 282 -6.45 -7.37 13.72
C LEU A 282 -7.45 -8.38 14.25
N LEU A 283 -6.97 -9.61 14.46
CA LEU A 283 -7.66 -10.65 15.22
C LEU A 283 -7.12 -10.71 16.63
N HIS A 284 -8.02 -10.52 17.60
CA HIS A 284 -7.67 -10.59 18.99
C HIS A 284 -7.58 -12.05 19.45
N SER A 285 -6.43 -12.41 20.02
CA SER A 285 -6.11 -13.76 20.49
C SER A 285 -7.14 -14.28 21.50
N ASP A 286 -7.56 -13.47 22.47
CA ASP A 286 -8.55 -13.86 23.47
C ASP A 286 -9.93 -14.20 22.90
N THR A 287 -10.37 -13.54 21.83
CA THR A 287 -11.71 -13.80 21.24
C THR A 287 -11.67 -14.88 20.16
N HIS A 288 -10.47 -15.23 19.68
CA HIS A 288 -10.27 -16.16 18.58
C HIS A 288 -9.14 -17.18 18.84
N PRO A 289 -9.04 -17.79 20.04
CA PRO A 289 -7.86 -18.55 20.47
C PRO A 289 -7.56 -19.76 19.56
N ASP A 290 -8.59 -20.48 19.15
CA ASP A 290 -8.48 -21.69 18.32
C ASP A 290 -8.24 -21.41 16.83
N THR A 291 -8.04 -20.15 16.44
CA THR A 291 -7.96 -19.78 15.02
C THR A 291 -6.66 -20.27 14.40
N LYS A 292 -6.79 -21.09 13.35
CA LYS A 292 -5.68 -21.44 12.45
C LYS A 292 -5.86 -20.90 11.03
N ASN A 293 -7.08 -20.54 10.62
CA ASN A 293 -7.36 -20.06 9.27
C ASN A 293 -8.23 -18.82 9.32
N VAL A 294 -7.89 -17.86 8.46
CA VAL A 294 -8.62 -16.61 8.23
C VAL A 294 -8.73 -16.45 6.71
N ASP A 295 -9.94 -16.34 6.21
CA ASP A 295 -10.19 -16.14 4.79
C ASP A 295 -10.94 -14.83 4.64
N CYS A 296 -10.45 -13.96 3.77
CA CYS A 296 -11.05 -12.67 3.52
C CYS A 296 -11.21 -12.42 2.01
N THR A 297 -12.22 -11.65 1.66
CA THR A 297 -12.25 -10.92 0.39
C THR A 297 -11.88 -9.47 0.67
N PHE A 298 -11.29 -8.81 -0.33
CA PHE A 298 -11.03 -7.37 -0.26
C PHE A 298 -11.59 -6.65 -1.48
N GLU A 299 -12.02 -5.41 -1.25
CA GLU A 299 -12.22 -4.42 -2.29
C GLU A 299 -11.38 -3.20 -1.95
N PHE A 300 -10.80 -2.59 -2.97
CA PHE A 300 -9.88 -1.49 -2.84
C PHE A 300 -10.20 -0.42 -3.87
N ALA A 301 -10.17 0.84 -3.45
CA ALA A 301 -10.21 1.99 -4.35
C ALA A 301 -9.20 3.05 -3.90
N SER A 302 -8.40 3.56 -4.82
CA SER A 302 -7.59 4.75 -4.59
C SER A 302 -7.94 5.81 -5.61
N ARG A 303 -8.33 6.98 -5.11
CA ARG A 303 -8.90 8.06 -5.92
C ARG A 303 -7.92 9.20 -6.03
N ALA A 304 -7.66 9.61 -7.27
CA ALA A 304 -7.00 10.87 -7.54
C ALA A 304 -7.81 12.03 -6.92
N TYR A 305 -7.10 13.06 -6.48
CA TYR A 305 -7.73 14.36 -6.28
C TYR A 305 -8.09 14.96 -7.65
N LEU A 306 -9.38 15.11 -7.95
CA LEU A 306 -9.89 15.65 -9.22
C LEU A 306 -10.47 17.07 -9.10
N GLY A 307 -10.50 17.65 -7.89
CA GLY A 307 -11.13 18.94 -7.57
C GLY A 307 -10.16 20.14 -7.58
N GLY A 308 -10.74 21.35 -7.55
CA GLY A 308 -10.00 22.63 -7.64
C GLY A 308 -9.32 23.12 -6.35
N ASP A 309 -9.73 22.64 -5.19
CA ASP A 309 -9.24 23.13 -3.90
C ASP A 309 -8.62 21.99 -3.10
N CYS A 310 -7.39 21.64 -3.45
CA CYS A 310 -6.53 20.85 -2.57
C CYS A 310 -5.87 21.76 -1.53
N LYS A 311 -6.49 22.90 -1.21
CA LYS A 311 -6.03 23.96 -0.32
C LYS A 311 -7.22 24.68 0.26
#